data_AF-A0AAD8AXD3-F1
#
_entry.id   AF-A0AAD8AXD3-F1
#
_cell.length_a   1.000
_cell.length_b   1.000
_cell.length_c   1.000
_cell.angle_alpha   90.00
_cell.angle_beta   90.00
_cell.angle_gamma   90.00
#
_symmetry.space_group_name_H-M   'P 1'
#
loop_
_entity.id
_entity.type
_entity.pdbx_description
1 polymer ?
#
loop_
_entity_poly.entity_id
_entity_poly.type
_entity_poly.pdbx_seq_one_letter_code
_entity_poly.pdbx_strand_id
1 'polypeptide(L)'
;MRAVKSVLVMAGSLKRQNPDKPEDVVLIRALCDSNLPKFLFNDAKLFQAILSDFFPGVNIPEHDYGQLKDEIMNIQLEMKRQVVDTRCESNTVLGDYDCQTWCY
;
A
#
# COMPACT_ATOMS: atom_id res chain seq x y z
N MET A 1 12.10 -21.62 1.78
CA MET A 1 12.34 -20.23 1.33
C MET A 1 11.58 -19.84 0.05
N ARG A 2 10.33 -20.30 -0.19
CA ARG A 2 9.60 -19.97 -1.44
C ARG A 2 9.13 -18.51 -1.51
N ALA A 3 8.79 -17.93 -0.36
CA ALA A 3 8.33 -16.53 -0.26
C ALA A 3 9.38 -15.54 -0.79
N VAL A 4 10.63 -15.68 -0.34
CA VAL A 4 11.74 -14.81 -0.77
C VAL A 4 11.98 -14.92 -2.29
N LYS A 5 11.96 -16.13 -2.85
CA LYS A 5 12.10 -16.33 -4.30
C LYS A 5 10.98 -15.62 -5.08
N SER A 6 9.75 -15.69 -4.58
CA SER A 6 8.59 -15.04 -5.22
C SER A 6 8.76 -13.52 -5.27
N VAL A 7 9.21 -12.91 -4.17
CA VAL A 7 9.45 -11.46 -4.09
C VAL A 7 10.56 -11.03 -5.05
N LEU A 8 11.68 -11.76 -5.10
CA LEU A 8 12.79 -11.41 -5.99
C LEU A 8 12.42 -11.52 -7.47
N VAL A 9 11.65 -12.54 -7.85
CA VAL A 9 11.14 -12.68 -9.22
C VAL A 9 10.21 -11.51 -9.59
N MET A 10 9.35 -11.10 -8.66
CA MET A 10 8.48 -9.93 -8.83
C MET A 10 9.28 -8.63 -8.98
N ALA A 11 10.25 -8.39 -8.09
CA ALA A 11 11.13 -7.22 -8.16
C ALA A 11 11.89 -7.16 -9.49
N GLY A 12 12.44 -8.30 -9.94
CA GLY A 12 13.11 -8.38 -11.24
C GLY A 12 12.17 -8.09 -12.43
N SER A 13 10.90 -8.50 -12.35
CA SER A 13 9.89 -8.14 -13.35
C SER A 13 9.60 -6.65 -13.36
N LEU A 14 9.37 -6.05 -12.18
CA LEU A 14 9.09 -4.62 -12.02
C LEU A 14 10.27 -3.75 -12.51
N LYS A 15 11.52 -4.17 -12.26
CA LYS A 15 12.72 -3.45 -12.71
C LYS A 15 12.86 -3.47 -14.24
N ARG A 16 12.53 -4.59 -14.89
CA ARG A 16 12.53 -4.65 -16.36
C ARG A 16 11.46 -3.75 -16.99
N GLN A 17 10.30 -3.63 -16.33
CA GLN A 17 9.22 -2.73 -16.78
C GLN A 17 9.52 -1.26 -16.49
N ASN A 18 10.35 -0.97 -15.48
CA ASN A 18 10.71 0.38 -15.06
C ASN A 18 12.24 0.50 -14.92
N PRO A 19 13.00 0.51 -16.04
CA PRO A 19 14.46 0.51 -15.99
C PRO A 19 15.05 1.72 -15.25
N ASP A 20 14.39 2.88 -15.33
CA ASP A 20 14.85 4.14 -14.77
C ASP A 20 14.64 4.27 -13.26
N LYS A 21 13.78 3.43 -12.66
CA LYS A 21 13.49 3.49 -11.22
C LYS A 21 14.65 2.89 -10.41
N PRO A 22 15.03 3.48 -9.26
CA PRO A 22 16.08 2.92 -8.42
C PRO A 22 15.68 1.52 -7.91
N GLU A 23 16.67 0.64 -7.81
CA GLU A 23 16.46 -0.78 -7.48
C GLU A 23 15.83 -0.95 -6.09
N ASP A 24 16.24 -0.14 -5.12
CA ASP A 24 15.72 -0.16 -3.76
C ASP A 24 14.21 0.11 -3.72
N VAL A 25 13.74 1.11 -4.49
CA VAL A 25 12.30 1.42 -4.59
C VAL A 25 11.53 0.26 -5.22
N VAL A 26 12.10 -0.38 -6.24
CA VAL A 26 11.46 -1.53 -6.90
C VAL A 26 11.40 -2.74 -5.97
N LEU A 27 12.45 -2.98 -5.20
CA LEU A 27 12.53 -4.09 -4.24
C LEU A 27 11.54 -3.88 -3.10
N ILE A 28 11.51 -2.67 -2.51
CA ILE A 28 10.55 -2.32 -1.45
C ILE A 28 9.12 -2.43 -1.98
N ARG A 29 8.88 -2.01 -3.23
CA ARG A 29 7.56 -2.16 -3.86
C ARG A 29 7.13 -3.63 -3.95
N ALA A 30 8.00 -4.51 -4.42
CA ALA A 30 7.71 -5.94 -4.50
C ALA A 30 7.48 -6.57 -3.11
N LEU A 31 8.22 -6.12 -2.10
CA LEU A 31 8.03 -6.53 -0.71
C LEU A 31 6.66 -6.07 -0.17
N CYS A 32 6.26 -4.83 -0.42
CA CYS A 32 4.97 -4.29 -0.04
C CYS A 32 3.82 -5.03 -0.74
N ASP A 33 3.88 -5.18 -2.06
CA ASP A 33 2.83 -5.85 -2.85
C ASP A 33 2.64 -7.32 -2.45
N SER A 34 3.72 -8.00 -2.04
CA SER A 34 3.63 -9.40 -1.61
C SER A 34 3.07 -9.56 -0.19
N ASN A 35 3.29 -8.59 0.70
CA ASN A 35 3.09 -8.77 2.13
C ASN A 35 1.93 -7.93 2.72
N LEU A 36 1.73 -6.69 2.27
CA LEU A 36 0.66 -5.82 2.80
C LEU A 36 -0.74 -6.45 2.72
N PRO A 37 -1.15 -7.16 1.65
CA PRO A 37 -2.47 -7.77 1.58
C PRO A 37 -2.71 -8.88 2.61
N LYS A 38 -1.66 -9.35 3.30
CA LYS A 38 -1.72 -10.44 4.29
C LYS A 38 -1.64 -9.91 5.73
N PHE A 39 -1.37 -8.63 5.91
CA PHE A 39 -1.11 -8.05 7.21
C PHE A 39 -2.39 -7.56 7.87
N LEU A 40 -2.43 -7.69 9.19
CA LEU A 40 -3.34 -6.91 10.01
C LEU A 40 -2.84 -5.46 10.07
N PHE A 41 -3.72 -4.53 10.45
CA PHE A 41 -3.40 -3.10 10.50
C PHE A 41 -2.15 -2.78 11.33
N ASN A 42 -2.02 -3.39 12.51
CA ASN A 42 -0.86 -3.18 13.38
C ASN A 42 0.42 -3.78 12.78
N ASP A 43 0.32 -4.93 12.09
CA ASP A 43 1.46 -5.57 11.44
C ASP A 43 1.95 -4.75 10.24
N ALA A 44 1.03 -4.13 9.49
CA ALA A 44 1.37 -3.24 8.39
C ALA A 44 2.14 -2.00 8.87
N LYS A 45 1.71 -1.38 9.99
CA LYS A 45 2.43 -0.27 10.62
C LYS A 45 3.83 -0.68 11.09
N LEU A 46 3.92 -1.82 11.77
CA LEU A 46 5.21 -2.34 12.24
C LEU A 46 6.15 -2.65 11.06
N PHE A 47 5.62 -3.24 9.99
CA PHE A 47 6.38 -3.54 8.78
C PHE A 47 6.92 -2.27 8.12
N GLN A 48 6.13 -1.19 8.03
CA GLN A 48 6.60 0.10 7.50
C GLN A 48 7.70 0.72 8.37
N ALA A 49 7.60 0.61 9.69
CA ALA A 49 8.65 1.07 10.60
C ALA A 49 9.95 0.29 10.39
N ILE A 50 9.87 -1.04 10.25
CA ILE A 50 11.01 -1.91 9.98
C ILE A 50 11.64 -1.58 8.62
N LEU A 51 10.83 -1.37 7.57
CA LEU A 51 11.34 -0.99 6.25
C LEU A 51 12.06 0.35 6.27
N SER A 52 11.56 1.32 7.03
CA SER A 52 12.16 2.65 7.15
C SER A 52 13.52 2.61 7.84
N ASP A 53 13.71 1.67 8.77
CA ASP A 53 15.00 1.44 9.45
C ASP A 53 16.04 0.79 8.50
N PHE A 54 15.60 -0.18 7.68
CA PHE A 54 16.49 -0.87 6.74
C PHE A 54 16.85 -0.06 5.48
N PHE A 55 15.95 0.80 5.01
CA PHE A 55 16.14 1.60 3.78
C PHE A 55 16.04 3.10 4.08
N PRO A 56 16.99 3.67 4.83
CA PRO A 56 16.96 5.08 5.18
C PRO A 56 17.09 5.96 3.92
N GLY A 57 16.25 6.99 3.81
CA GLY A 57 16.30 7.95 2.71
C GLY A 57 15.61 7.50 1.42
N VAL A 58 15.01 6.30 1.38
CA VAL A 58 14.20 5.87 0.24
C VAL A 58 12.76 6.36 0.40
N ASN A 59 12.34 7.25 -0.50
CA ASN A 59 10.96 7.71 -0.52
C ASN A 59 10.11 6.77 -1.40
N ILE A 60 9.19 6.03 -0.80
CA ILE A 60 8.35 5.07 -1.49
C ILE A 60 7.17 5.85 -2.10
N PRO A 61 7.08 5.97 -3.44
CA PRO A 61 5.97 6.69 -4.04
C PRO A 61 4.67 5.93 -3.79
N GLU A 62 3.64 6.67 -3.39
CA GLU A 62 2.29 6.14 -3.26
C GLU A 62 1.79 5.65 -4.63
N HIS A 63 0.97 4.60 -4.64
CA HIS A 63 0.44 4.10 -5.92
C HIS A 63 -0.62 5.06 -6.42
N ASP A 64 -0.35 5.71 -7.55
CA ASP A 64 -1.37 6.50 -8.23
C ASP A 64 -2.22 5.56 -9.09
N TYR A 65 -3.41 5.24 -8.58
CA TYR A 65 -4.42 4.48 -9.32
C TYR A 65 -5.13 5.33 -10.39
N GLY A 66 -4.89 6.65 -10.43
CA GLY A 66 -5.38 7.60 -11.43
C GLY A 66 -6.85 7.38 -11.80
N GLN A 67 -7.08 7.17 -13.10
CA GLN A 67 -8.40 7.00 -13.69
C GLN A 67 -9.23 5.88 -13.05
N LEU A 68 -8.59 4.81 -12.56
CA LEU A 68 -9.30 3.72 -11.90
C LEU A 68 -9.92 4.19 -10.57
N LYS A 69 -9.18 4.97 -9.79
CA LYS A 69 -9.68 5.52 -8.52
C LYS A 69 -10.81 6.50 -8.78
N ASP A 70 -10.64 7.38 -9.77
CA ASP A 70 -11.63 8.39 -10.12
C ASP A 70 -12.96 7.73 -10.55
N GLU A 71 -12.90 6.69 -11.38
CA GLU A 71 -14.10 6.00 -11.86
C GLU A 71 -14.79 5.21 -10.75
N ILE A 72 -14.03 4.56 -9.86
CA ILE A 72 -14.59 3.89 -8.68
C ILE A 72 -15.33 4.91 -7.80
N MET A 73 -14.75 6.10 -7.58
CA MET A 73 -15.40 7.16 -6.79
C MET A 73 -16.68 7.65 -7.46
N ASN A 74 -16.67 7.87 -8.78
CA ASN A 74 -17.85 8.30 -9.54
C ASN A 74 -19.00 7.29 -9.41
N ILE A 75 -18.74 6.00 -9.66
CA ILE A 75 -19.74 4.94 -9.58
C ILE A 75 -20.30 4.81 -8.14
N GLN A 76 -19.44 4.96 -7.13
CA GLN A 76 -19.86 4.90 -5.72
C GLN A 76 -20.84 6.03 -5.35
N LEU A 77 -20.60 7.25 -5.88
CA LEU A 77 -21.47 8.41 -5.71
C LEU A 77 -22.80 8.23 -6.45
N GLU A 78 -22.78 7.71 -7.67
CA GLU A 78 -23.99 7.41 -8.45
C GLU A 78 -24.88 6.38 -7.73
N MET A 79 -24.27 5.36 -7.12
CA MET A 79 -24.98 4.35 -6.34
C MET A 79 -25.44 4.85 -4.95
N LYS A 80 -25.27 6.13 -4.62
CA LYS A 80 -25.56 6.74 -3.30
C LYS A 80 -24.96 5.96 -2.13
N ARG A 81 -23.82 5.30 -2.35
CA ARG A 81 -23.11 4.61 -1.27
C ARG A 81 -22.28 5.63 -0.49
N GLN A 82 -22.14 5.41 0.81
CA GLN A 82 -21.24 6.21 1.61
C GLN A 82 -19.81 5.99 1.10
N VAL A 83 -19.19 7.06 0.59
CA VAL A 83 -17.76 7.09 0.31
C VAL A 83 -17.09 7.32 1.65
N VAL A 84 -16.61 6.24 2.26
CA VAL A 84 -15.74 6.33 3.43
C VAL A 84 -14.32 6.44 2.88
N ASP A 85 -13.66 7.57 3.12
CA ASP A 85 -12.21 7.64 2.92
C ASP A 85 -11.57 6.72 3.95
N THR A 86 -11.03 5.60 3.48
CA THR A 86 -10.37 4.60 4.32
C THR A 86 -9.01 5.09 4.83
N ARG A 87 -8.57 6.29 4.44
CA ARG A 87 -7.44 6.95 5.07
C ARG A 87 -7.88 7.55 6.40
N CYS A 88 -8.04 6.70 7.43
CA CYS A 88 -8.10 7.17 8.81
C CYS A 88 -6.74 7.83 9.15
N GLU A 89 -6.62 9.13 8.86
CA GLU A 89 -5.56 9.95 9.41
C GLU A 89 -5.72 9.92 10.93
N SER A 90 -4.62 9.60 11.61
CA SER A 90 -4.52 9.25 13.03
C SER A 90 -5.01 10.31 14.04
N ASN A 91 -5.71 11.37 13.62
CA ASN A 91 -6.02 12.52 14.46
C ASN A 91 -7.48 13.02 14.40
N THR A 92 -8.43 12.25 13.87
CA THR A 92 -9.85 12.60 14.07
C THR A 92 -10.56 11.50 14.84
N VAL A 93 -10.80 11.77 16.13
CA VAL A 93 -11.75 11.02 16.96
C VAL A 93 -13.16 11.23 16.39
N LEU A 94 -13.57 10.36 15.47
CA LEU A 94 -14.98 10.13 15.20
C LEU A 94 -15.42 9.02 16.16
N GLY A 95 -16.37 9.38 17.04
CA GLY A 95 -16.69 8.68 18.27
C GLY A 95 -16.84 7.16 18.17
N ASP A 96 -16.36 6.50 19.23
CA ASP A 96 -16.66 5.16 19.75
C ASP A 96 -16.75 3.95 18.80
N TYR A 97 -16.47 4.11 17.51
CA TYR A 97 -16.33 3.04 16.55
C TYR A 97 -14.90 3.02 16.04
N ASP A 98 -14.14 2.06 16.57
CA ASP A 98 -12.77 1.75 16.20
C ASP A 98 -12.63 1.76 14.66
N CYS A 99 -11.69 2.54 14.11
CA CYS A 99 -11.35 2.63 12.67
C CYS A 99 -10.84 1.29 12.09
N GLN A 100 -11.14 0.15 12.74
CA GLN A 100 -10.59 -1.17 12.47
C GLN A 100 -11.34 -1.97 11.41
N THR A 101 -12.55 -1.59 11.01
CA THR A 101 -13.41 -2.56 10.29
C THR A 101 -13.29 -2.51 8.78
N TRP A 102 -12.92 -1.40 8.14
CA TRP A 102 -12.99 -1.33 6.68
C TRP A 102 -11.94 -0.38 6.09
N CYS A 103 -10.68 -0.83 6.06
CA CYS A 103 -9.66 -0.25 5.17
C CYS A 103 -9.13 -1.38 4.27
N TYR A 104 -9.87 -1.65 3.20
CA TYR A 104 -9.34 -2.20 1.96
C TYR A 104 -9.25 -1.08 0.94
#